data_AF-A0A6A4ZN14-F1
#
_entry.id   AF-A0A6A4ZN14-F1
#
_cell.length_a   1.000
_cell.length_b   1.000
_cell.length_c   1.000
_cell.angle_alpha   90.00
_cell.angle_beta   90.00
_cell.angle_gamma   90.00
#
_symmetry.space_group_name_H-M   'P 1'
#
loop_
_entity.id
_entity.type
_entity.pdbx_description
1 polymer ?
#
loop_
_entity_poly.entity_id
_entity_poly.type
_entity_poly.pdbx_seq_one_letter_code
_entity_poly.pdbx_strand_id
1 'polypeptide(L)'
;MLCLVHGLNSLPDGTATAADGVADGRPVVVHCSAGIGRSGTFIAIDIILRQLRAVSTTSDDQLHDALDVRGIVHRIRSERPGMVQTAEQYQMIYQYIRAVLAGQS
;
A
#
# COMPACT_ATOMS: atom_id res chain seq x y z
N MET A 1 -3.81 3.62 19.19
CA MET A 1 -2.83 4.54 18.56
C MET A 1 -3.00 4.45 17.05
N LEU A 2 -3.46 5.53 16.44
CA LEU A 2 -3.91 5.64 15.06
C LEU A 2 -2.71 5.75 14.11
N CYS A 3 -2.64 4.95 13.04
CA CYS A 3 -1.65 5.20 12.00
C CYS A 3 -2.33 6.10 10.95
N LEU A 4 -2.09 7.41 11.02
CA LEU A 4 -2.46 8.30 9.92
C LEU A 4 -1.48 8.07 8.77
N VAL A 5 -2.00 7.75 7.59
CA VAL A 5 -1.20 7.60 6.39
C VAL A 5 -0.98 8.99 5.79
N HIS A 6 -0.09 9.78 6.40
CA HIS A 6 0.10 11.21 6.07
C HIS A 6 0.93 11.48 4.81
N GLY A 7 1.55 10.47 4.17
CA GLY A 7 2.68 10.73 3.25
C GLY A 7 2.70 9.96 1.92
N LEU A 8 1.60 9.35 1.47
CA LEU A 8 1.61 8.55 0.23
C LEU A 8 0.95 9.22 -0.98
N ASN A 9 0.48 10.46 -0.84
CA ASN A 9 -0.28 11.19 -1.86
C ASN A 9 0.57 11.91 -2.91
N SER A 10 1.87 11.65 -3.02
CA SER A 10 2.75 12.38 -3.96
C SER A 10 2.75 11.85 -5.40
N LEU A 11 1.75 11.05 -5.82
CA LEU A 11 1.61 10.69 -7.24
C LEU A 11 0.66 11.68 -7.93
N PRO A 12 1.09 12.38 -9.00
CA PRO A 12 0.24 13.29 -9.74
C PRO A 12 -0.60 12.48 -10.72
N ASP A 13 -1.89 12.32 -10.47
CA ASP A 13 -2.81 11.93 -11.54
C ASP A 13 -4.02 12.86 -11.56
N GLY A 14 -3.95 13.80 -12.51
CA GLY A 14 -5.11 14.51 -13.00
C GLY A 14 -5.98 13.54 -13.77
N THR A 15 -7.14 13.23 -13.22
CA THR A 15 -8.44 13.09 -13.90
C THR A 15 -9.42 12.50 -12.88
N ALA A 16 -10.13 13.40 -12.20
CA ALA A 16 -11.22 13.05 -11.32
C ALA A 16 -12.32 12.33 -12.10
N THR A 17 -12.61 11.08 -11.76
CA THR A 17 -13.92 10.49 -12.02
C THR A 17 -14.50 9.95 -10.72
N ALA A 18 -15.73 10.35 -10.48
CA ALA A 18 -16.46 10.26 -9.23
C ALA A 18 -17.02 8.85 -9.00
N ALA A 19 -16.34 8.03 -8.19
CA ALA A 19 -16.91 6.82 -7.59
C ALA A 19 -16.01 6.22 -6.49
N ASP A 20 -15.58 7.00 -5.49
CA ASP A 20 -15.24 6.44 -4.17
C ASP A 20 -15.09 7.58 -3.14
N GLY A 21 -15.74 7.45 -1.99
CA GLY A 21 -16.05 8.54 -1.05
C GLY A 21 -14.88 9.15 -0.24
N VAL A 22 -13.65 9.17 -0.75
CA VAL A 22 -12.53 9.92 -0.12
C VAL A 22 -11.65 10.53 -1.22
N ALA A 23 -12.09 11.65 -1.79
CA ALA A 23 -11.42 12.33 -2.89
C ALA A 23 -11.07 13.80 -2.53
N ASP A 24 -10.33 14.01 -1.44
CA ASP A 24 -10.01 15.36 -0.94
C ASP A 24 -8.58 15.48 -0.37
N GLY A 25 -7.66 14.58 -0.75
CA GLY A 25 -6.27 14.61 -0.27
C GLY A 25 -6.10 14.42 1.25
N ARG A 26 -7.18 14.08 1.98
CA ARG A 26 -7.16 13.94 3.43
C ARG A 26 -6.55 12.60 3.84
N PRO A 27 -5.76 12.56 4.92
CA PRO A 27 -5.19 11.31 5.42
C PRO A 27 -6.28 10.30 5.79
N VAL A 28 -6.09 9.05 5.37
CA VAL A 28 -6.92 7.93 5.82
C VAL A 28 -6.39 7.42 7.15
N VAL A 29 -7.32 7.07 8.05
CA VAL A 29 -7.05 6.52 9.36
C VAL A 29 -7.15 5.00 9.30
N VAL A 30 -6.05 4.31 9.64
CA VAL A 30 -6.02 2.85 9.76
C VAL A 30 -5.58 2.48 11.17
N HIS A 31 -6.31 1.56 11.81
CA HIS A 31 -5.93 1.05 13.12
C HIS A 31 -6.20 -0.44 13.26
N CYS A 32 -5.55 -1.05 14.25
CA CYS A 32 -5.88 -2.37 14.75
C CYS A 32 -5.89 -2.30 16.28
N SER A 33 -5.22 -3.22 16.98
CA SER A 33 -4.98 -3.09 18.43
C SER A 33 -3.78 -2.16 18.69
N ALA A 34 -2.54 -2.66 18.48
CA ALA A 34 -1.31 -1.85 18.59
C ALA A 34 -1.09 -0.89 17.39
N GLY A 35 -1.87 -1.06 16.32
CA GLY A 35 -1.80 -0.25 15.11
C GLY A 35 -0.60 -0.55 14.20
N ILE A 36 0.18 -1.60 14.43
CA ILE A 36 1.43 -1.87 13.70
C ILE A 36 1.41 -3.14 12.84
N GLY A 37 0.79 -4.24 13.30
CA GLY A 37 0.73 -5.50 12.54
C GLY A 37 -0.22 -5.43 11.34
N ARG A 38 -1.51 -5.72 11.57
CA ARG A 38 -2.54 -5.71 10.51
C ARG A 38 -2.65 -4.39 9.76
N SER A 39 -2.51 -3.27 10.47
CA SER A 39 -2.51 -1.94 9.86
C SER A 39 -1.33 -1.76 8.91
N GLY A 40 -0.13 -2.24 9.29
CA GLY A 40 1.04 -2.22 8.41
C GLY A 40 0.87 -3.11 7.18
N THR A 41 0.31 -4.32 7.35
CA THR A 41 0.00 -5.21 6.22
C THR A 41 -0.99 -4.57 5.25
N PHE A 42 -2.07 -3.99 5.76
CA PHE A 42 -3.07 -3.29 4.94
C PHE A 42 -2.45 -2.10 4.18
N ILE A 43 -1.70 -1.24 4.88
CA ILE A 43 -1.06 -0.08 4.27
C ILE A 43 -0.04 -0.50 3.20
N ALA A 44 0.75 -1.55 3.44
CA ALA A 44 1.69 -2.06 2.44
C ALA A 44 0.98 -2.55 1.17
N ILE A 45 -0.11 -3.31 1.32
CA ILE A 45 -0.92 -3.79 0.19
C ILE A 45 -1.54 -2.62 -0.57
N ASP A 46 -2.13 -1.65 0.13
CA ASP A 46 -2.74 -0.45 -0.49
C ASP A 46 -1.72 0.36 -1.30
N ILE A 47 -0.49 0.54 -0.79
CA ILE A 47 0.61 1.17 -1.54
C ILE A 47 0.88 0.42 -2.85
N ILE A 48 1.09 -0.90 -2.75
CA ILE A 48 1.45 -1.73 -3.91
C ILE A 48 0.34 -1.68 -4.96
N LEU A 49 -0.93 -1.82 -4.56
CA LEU A 49 -2.04 -1.78 -5.50
C LEU A 49 -2.17 -0.43 -6.20
N ARG A 50 -1.94 0.68 -5.49
CA ARG A 50 -1.95 2.03 -6.11
C ARG A 50 -0.80 2.18 -7.10
N GLN A 51 0.40 1.71 -6.76
CA GLN A 51 1.55 1.72 -7.67
C GLN A 51 1.27 0.85 -8.90
N LEU A 52 0.76 -0.37 -8.73
CA LEU A 52 0.38 -1.24 -9.84
C LEU A 52 -0.67 -0.61 -10.76
N ARG A 53 -1.67 0.07 -10.21
CA ARG A 53 -2.69 0.78 -11.00
C ARG A 53 -2.11 1.97 -11.76
N ALA A 54 -1.18 2.72 -11.16
CA ALA A 54 -0.51 3.84 -11.82
C ALA A 54 0.42 3.40 -12.95
N VAL A 55 1.00 2.20 -12.86
CA VAL A 55 1.97 1.65 -13.83
C VAL A 55 1.31 1.02 -15.08
N SER A 56 -0.02 0.98 -15.15
CA SER A 56 -0.81 0.35 -16.24
C SER A 56 -0.50 0.81 -17.68
N THR A 57 0.41 1.78 -17.88
CA THR A 57 0.73 2.38 -19.18
C THR A 57 2.21 2.35 -19.62
N THR A 58 3.19 1.84 -18.84
CA THR A 58 4.61 1.92 -19.29
C THR A 58 5.61 0.97 -18.62
N SER A 59 6.48 0.33 -19.43
CA SER A 59 7.82 -0.24 -19.15
C SER A 59 8.01 -1.24 -17.98
N ASP A 60 8.68 -2.37 -18.25
CA ASP A 60 9.01 -3.43 -17.27
C ASP A 60 9.69 -2.92 -15.98
N ASP A 61 10.49 -1.84 -16.08
CA ASP A 61 11.19 -1.24 -14.94
C ASP A 61 10.23 -0.65 -13.89
N GLN A 62 9.11 -0.04 -14.31
CA GLN A 62 8.15 0.54 -13.35
C GLN A 62 7.32 -0.52 -12.63
N LEU A 63 7.11 -1.68 -13.28
CA LEU A 63 6.45 -2.82 -12.65
C LEU A 63 7.34 -3.42 -11.55
N HIS A 64 8.66 -3.41 -11.75
CA HIS A 64 9.62 -3.87 -10.74
C HIS A 64 9.53 -3.02 -9.46
N ASP A 65 9.51 -1.69 -9.60
CA ASP A 65 9.41 -0.77 -8.46
C ASP A 65 8.07 -0.88 -7.72
N ALA A 66 6.96 -1.09 -8.44
CA ALA A 66 5.66 -1.32 -7.83
C ALA A 66 5.60 -2.62 -7.00
N LEU A 67 6.46 -3.59 -7.31
CA LEU A 67 6.51 -4.90 -6.64
C LEU A 67 7.63 -5.02 -5.59
N ASP A 68 8.35 -3.94 -5.26
CA ASP A 68 9.35 -3.93 -4.19
C ASP A 68 8.71 -3.92 -2.79
N VAL A 69 8.12 -5.05 -2.40
CA VAL A 69 7.51 -5.26 -1.08
C VAL A 69 8.49 -4.95 0.04
N ARG A 70 9.78 -5.29 -0.13
CA ARG A 70 10.80 -5.06 0.90
C ARG A 70 11.06 -3.57 1.09
N GLY A 71 11.24 -2.82 0.01
CA GLY A 71 11.41 -1.37 0.06
C GLY A 71 10.20 -0.66 0.66
N ILE A 72 8.99 -1.10 0.29
CA ILE A 72 7.74 -0.55 0.83
C ILE A 72 7.62 -0.81 2.33
N VAL A 73 7.88 -2.04 2.79
CA VAL A 73 7.84 -2.39 4.22
C VAL A 73 8.94 -1.66 4.99
N HIS A 74 10.12 -1.48 4.41
CA HIS A 74 11.19 -0.69 5.02
C HIS A 74 10.77 0.78 5.18
N ARG A 75 10.17 1.38 4.14
CA ARG A 75 9.66 2.75 4.17
C ARG A 75 8.57 2.97 5.23
N ILE A 76 7.57 2.10 5.31
CA ILE A 76 6.52 2.27 6.34
C ILE A 76 7.06 2.03 7.76
N ARG A 77 8.15 1.26 7.92
CA ARG A 77 8.84 1.08 9.20
C ARG A 77 9.69 2.29 9.60
N SER A 78 10.21 3.07 8.64
CA SER A 78 10.89 4.33 8.96
C SER A 78 9.91 5.40 9.45
N GLU A 79 8.69 5.41 8.93
CA GLU A 79 7.61 6.28 9.43
C GLU A 79 7.06 5.83 10.78
N ARG A 80 6.91 4.52 10.99
CA ARG A 80 6.47 3.95 12.27
C ARG A 80 7.14 2.61 12.56
N PRO A 81 8.03 2.53 13.56
CA PRO A 81 8.69 1.28 13.91
C PRO A 81 7.70 0.15 14.24
N GLY A 82 8.02 -1.07 13.79
CA GLY A 82 7.24 -2.28 14.06
C GLY A 82 6.09 -2.56 13.07
N MET A 83 5.91 -1.73 12.04
CA MET A 83 4.93 -1.99 10.97
C MET A 83 5.17 -3.35 10.30
N VAL A 84 4.11 -4.15 10.11
CA VAL A 84 4.18 -5.56 9.70
C VAL A 84 4.99 -6.37 10.73
N GLN A 85 4.31 -6.94 11.73
CA GLN A 85 4.96 -7.46 12.93
C GLN A 85 5.51 -8.89 12.78
N THR A 86 4.87 -9.72 11.97
CA THR A 86 5.20 -11.15 11.88
C THR A 86 5.55 -11.58 10.46
N ALA A 87 6.24 -12.72 10.33
CA ALA A 87 6.61 -13.27 9.04
C ALA A 87 5.37 -13.64 8.21
N GLU A 88 4.32 -14.14 8.85
CA GLU A 88 3.06 -14.51 8.20
C GLU A 88 2.36 -13.28 7.63
N GLN A 89 2.39 -12.15 8.35
CA GLN A 89 1.87 -10.88 7.86
C GLN A 89 2.65 -10.36 6.65
N TYR A 90 3.97 -10.55 6.64
CA TYR A 90 4.82 -10.18 5.51
C TYR A 90 4.55 -11.10 4.30
N GLN A 91 4.43 -12.41 4.52
CA GLN A 91 4.10 -13.39 3.49
C GLN A 91 2.70 -13.15 2.90
N MET A 92 1.74 -12.74 3.73
CA MET A 92 0.38 -12.41 3.28
C MET A 92 0.37 -11.31 2.22
N ILE A 93 1.30 -10.34 2.29
CA ILE A 93 1.42 -9.29 1.26
C ILE A 93 1.70 -9.94 -0.10
N TYR A 94 2.72 -10.80 -0.20
CA TYR A 94 3.03 -11.50 -1.45
C TYR A 94 1.89 -12.40 -1.93
N GLN A 95 1.25 -13.14 -1.02
CA GLN A 95 0.13 -14.02 -1.36
C GLN A 95 -1.03 -13.24 -1.97
N TYR A 96 -1.36 -12.09 -1.38
CA TYR A 96 -2.44 -11.24 -1.85
C TYR A 96 -2.12 -10.60 -3.20
N ILE A 97 -0.93 -10.03 -3.37
CA ILE A 97 -0.51 -9.44 -4.65
C ILE A 97 -0.51 -10.50 -5.76
N ARG A 98 -0.03 -11.72 -5.48
CA ARG A 98 -0.09 -12.83 -6.43
C ARG A 98 -1.52 -13.19 -6.82
N ALA A 99 -2.46 -13.19 -5.87
CA ALA A 99 -3.87 -13.47 -6.14
C ALA A 99 -4.50 -12.39 -7.05
N VAL A 100 -4.19 -11.11 -6.80
CA VAL A 100 -4.65 -9.98 -7.62
C VAL A 100 -4.10 -10.09 -9.05
N LEU A 101 -2.80 -10.35 -9.21
CA LEU A 101 -2.19 -10.52 -10.54
C LEU A 101 -2.71 -11.75 -11.30
N ALA A 102 -3.16 -12.79 -10.58
CA ALA A 102 -3.78 -13.96 -11.17
C ALA A 102 -5.26 -13.76 -11.54
N GLY A 103 -5.84 -12.57 -11.31
CA GLY A 103 -7.24 -12.27 -11.61
C GLY A 103 -8.25 -12.94 -10.67
N GLN A 104 -7.85 -13.28 -9.44
CA GLN A 104 -8.69 -13.98 -8.45
C GLN A 104 -9.37 -13.03 -7.45
N SER A 105 -9.62 -11.77 -7.83
CA SER A 105 -10.18 -10.73 -6.96
C SER A 105 -11.54 -10.26 -7.40
#